data_AF-A0AA40RUV5-F1
#
_entry.id   AF-A0AA40RUV5-F1
#
_cell.length_a   1.000
_cell.length_b   1.000
_cell.length_c   1.000
_cell.angle_alpha   90.00
_cell.angle_beta   90.00
_cell.angle_gamma   90.00
#
_symmetry.space_group_name_H-M   'P 1'
#
loop_
_entity.id
_entity.type
_entity.pdbx_description
1 polymer ?
#
loop_
_entity_poly.entity_id
_entity_poly.type
_entity_poly.pdbx_seq_one_letter_code
_entity_poly.pdbx_strand_id
1 'polypeptide(L)'
;MGDADIRWNQRQQCFSPAPAWQAFDYNAPPESGLYWVAGTRPVWDVCASDDGRPVGVHAGEHEQFVALVWFQIWTDDDGSQVLDFAAVDPYNLGKFADEDTVSHFMPHAIPAHPAVATPTKELT
;
A
#
# COMPACT_ATOMS: atom_id res chain seq x y z
N MET A 1 17.84 -44.65 -0.98
CA MET A 1 17.90 -43.18 -1.17
C MET A 1 16.66 -42.80 -1.96
N GLY A 2 15.65 -42.18 -1.35
CA GLY A 2 14.39 -41.92 -2.06
C GLY A 2 13.23 -41.32 -1.27
N ASP A 3 13.28 -41.27 0.08
CA ASP A 3 12.12 -40.81 0.88
C ASP A 3 12.32 -39.49 1.64
N ALA A 4 13.56 -38.99 1.74
CA ALA A 4 13.84 -37.77 2.50
C ALA A 4 13.57 -36.48 1.68
N ASP A 5 13.73 -36.53 0.36
CA ASP A 5 13.62 -35.34 -0.52
C ASP A 5 12.17 -34.98 -0.87
N ILE A 6 11.23 -35.92 -0.77
CA ILE A 6 9.82 -35.68 -1.09
C ILE A 6 9.12 -34.89 0.04
N ARG A 7 9.56 -35.06 1.30
CA ARG A 7 8.94 -34.41 2.46
C ARG A 7 9.31 -32.93 2.62
N TRP A 8 10.37 -32.45 1.97
CA TRP A 8 10.75 -31.04 1.99
C TRP A 8 9.93 -30.19 1.01
N ASN A 9 9.53 -30.75 -0.13
CA ASN A 9 8.75 -30.01 -1.13
C ASN A 9 7.26 -29.83 -0.76
N GLN A 10 6.70 -30.68 0.10
CA GLN A 10 5.31 -30.52 0.57
C GLN A 10 5.14 -29.47 1.69
N ARG A 11 6.24 -28.91 2.21
CA ARG A 11 6.23 -27.83 3.22
C ARG A 11 6.52 -26.46 2.62
N GLN A 12 6.54 -26.32 1.29
CA GLN A 12 6.38 -25.01 0.66
C GLN A 12 4.94 -24.58 0.92
N GLN A 13 4.81 -23.96 2.08
CA GLN A 13 3.67 -23.25 2.63
C GLN A 13 2.83 -22.62 1.53
N CYS A 14 1.51 -22.68 1.73
CA CYS A 14 0.46 -22.03 0.95
C CYS A 14 0.62 -20.50 0.91
N PHE A 15 1.75 -19.98 0.44
CA PHE A 15 1.92 -18.59 0.08
C PHE A 15 1.18 -18.42 -1.24
N SER A 16 -0.03 -17.90 -1.19
CA SER A 16 -0.60 -17.25 -2.36
C SER A 16 0.44 -16.26 -2.90
N PRO A 17 0.69 -16.22 -4.21
CA PRO A 17 1.58 -15.22 -4.78
C PRO A 17 1.12 -13.83 -4.31
N ALA A 18 2.08 -12.97 -3.96
CA ALA A 18 1.75 -11.59 -3.64
C ALA A 18 0.91 -11.00 -4.80
N PRO A 19 -0.13 -10.21 -4.51
CA PRO A 19 -0.92 -9.56 -5.54
C PRO A 19 -0.03 -8.81 -6.53
N ALA A 20 -0.44 -8.71 -7.79
CA ALA A 20 0.33 -7.98 -8.80
C ALA A 20 -0.08 -6.51 -8.84
N TRP A 21 0.85 -5.65 -9.23
CA TRP A 21 0.57 -4.24 -9.54
C TRP A 21 -0.33 -4.11 -10.76
N GLN A 22 -1.28 -3.19 -10.68
CA GLN A 22 -2.23 -2.83 -11.73
C GLN A 22 -2.18 -1.32 -11.97
N ALA A 23 -2.39 -0.87 -13.20
CA ALA A 23 -2.49 0.55 -13.51
C ALA A 23 -3.75 1.15 -12.87
N PHE A 24 -3.63 2.34 -12.29
CA PHE A 24 -4.77 3.03 -11.68
C PHE A 24 -5.51 3.87 -12.73
N ASP A 25 -6.80 3.63 -12.92
CA ASP A 25 -7.67 4.43 -13.78
C ASP A 25 -8.60 5.29 -12.91
N TYR A 26 -8.42 6.61 -12.97
CA TYR A 26 -9.23 7.58 -12.22
C TYR A 26 -10.70 7.63 -12.68
N ASN A 27 -11.02 7.14 -13.88
CA ASN A 27 -12.40 7.10 -14.38
C ASN A 27 -13.13 5.80 -13.99
N ALA A 28 -12.37 4.78 -13.61
CA ALA A 28 -12.87 3.48 -13.17
C ALA A 28 -12.01 2.98 -11.99
N PRO A 29 -12.03 3.69 -10.85
CA PRO A 29 -11.20 3.33 -9.70
C PRO A 29 -11.61 1.97 -9.13
N PRO A 30 -10.71 1.28 -8.41
CA PRO A 30 -11.05 0.05 -7.71
C PRO A 30 -12.10 0.31 -6.61
N GLU A 31 -12.68 -0.75 -6.04
CA GLU A 31 -13.57 -0.59 -4.88
C GLU A 31 -12.80 -0.06 -3.67
N SER A 32 -13.49 0.68 -2.78
CA SER A 32 -12.94 1.16 -1.51
C SER A 32 -12.33 0.00 -0.71
N GLY A 33 -11.14 0.21 -0.15
CA GLY A 33 -10.42 -0.85 0.56
C GLY A 33 -8.95 -0.50 0.84
N LEU A 34 -8.18 -1.52 1.25
CA LEU A 34 -6.78 -1.36 1.61
C LEU A 34 -5.86 -1.73 0.44
N TYR A 35 -5.06 -0.78 -0.03
CA TYR A 35 -4.19 -0.94 -1.19
C TYR A 35 -2.80 -0.39 -0.93
N TRP A 36 -1.80 -1.07 -1.50
CA TRP A 36 -0.55 -0.42 -1.83
C TRP A 36 -0.76 0.44 -3.08
N VAL A 37 -0.30 1.68 -3.05
CA VAL A 37 -0.30 2.60 -4.19
C VAL A 37 1.12 3.02 -4.53
N ALA A 38 1.39 3.25 -5.81
CA ALA A 38 2.66 3.75 -6.30
C ALA A 38 2.45 4.87 -7.32
N GLY A 39 3.35 5.84 -7.30
CA GLY A 39 3.13 7.06 -8.04
C GLY A 39 4.32 8.01 -8.01
N THR A 40 4.03 9.25 -8.35
CA THR A 40 4.99 10.35 -8.33
C THR A 40 4.48 11.47 -7.45
N ARG A 41 5.40 12.17 -6.81
CA ARG A 41 5.09 13.38 -6.04
C ARG A 41 6.03 14.53 -6.37
N PRO A 42 5.55 15.77 -6.26
CA PRO A 42 6.38 16.94 -6.49
C PRO A 42 7.52 17.05 -5.48
N VAL A 43 8.69 17.48 -5.93
CA VAL A 43 9.81 17.83 -5.05
C VAL A 43 9.78 19.33 -4.74
N TRP A 44 9.89 19.65 -3.45
CA TRP A 44 9.89 21.01 -2.95
C TRP A 44 11.28 21.41 -2.46
N ASP A 45 11.82 22.49 -3.00
CA ASP A 45 13.01 23.15 -2.47
C ASP A 45 12.59 24.10 -1.36
N VAL A 46 12.99 23.79 -0.13
CA VAL A 46 12.66 24.58 1.05
C VAL A 46 13.88 25.36 1.50
N CYS A 47 13.77 26.69 1.52
CA CYS A 47 14.77 27.61 2.03
C CYS A 47 14.18 28.50 3.13
N ALA A 48 15.04 29.11 3.94
CA ALA A 48 14.61 30.15 4.87
C ALA A 48 14.54 31.50 4.15
N SER A 49 13.43 32.22 4.31
CA SER A 49 13.32 33.63 3.91
C SER A 49 14.15 34.54 4.82
N ASP A 50 14.23 35.81 4.45
CA ASP A 50 14.97 36.85 5.20
C ASP A 50 14.48 37.04 6.64
N ASP A 51 13.23 36.67 6.95
CA ASP A 51 12.65 36.67 8.30
C ASP A 51 12.74 35.30 9.01
N GLY A 52 13.46 34.34 8.42
CA GLY A 52 13.69 33.01 8.97
C GLY A 52 12.53 32.02 8.81
N ARG A 53 11.46 32.37 8.10
CA ARG A 53 10.34 31.46 7.82
C ARG A 53 10.69 30.48 6.70
N PRO A 54 10.17 29.24 6.73
CA PRO A 54 10.33 28.33 5.60
C PRO A 54 9.52 28.83 4.41
N VAL A 55 10.17 28.93 3.25
CA VAL A 55 9.54 29.17 1.95
C VAL A 55 9.89 27.97 1.06
N GLY A 56 8.85 27.28 0.61
CA GLY A 56 8.96 26.19 -0.36
C GLY A 56 8.68 26.69 -1.77
N VAL A 57 9.53 26.34 -2.72
CA VAL A 57 9.26 26.49 -4.15
C VAL A 57 9.29 25.12 -4.82
N HIS A 58 8.42 24.93 -5.80
CA HIS A 58 8.37 23.69 -6.56
C HIS A 58 9.64 23.57 -7.42
N ALA A 59 10.42 22.50 -7.24
CA ALA A 59 11.68 22.29 -7.95
C ALA A 59 11.47 21.95 -9.45
N GLY A 60 10.23 21.62 -9.84
CA GLY A 60 9.90 21.14 -11.19
C GLY A 60 10.20 19.66 -11.40
N GLU A 61 10.71 18.99 -10.36
CA GLU A 61 11.06 17.58 -10.34
C GLU A 61 9.97 16.76 -9.64
N HIS A 62 9.92 15.46 -9.94
CA HIS A 62 9.04 14.52 -9.26
C HIS A 62 9.86 13.34 -8.76
N GLU A 63 9.58 12.88 -7.55
CA GLU A 63 10.13 11.65 -7.00
C GLU A 63 9.08 10.53 -6.98
N GLN A 64 9.54 9.28 -7.01
CA GLN A 64 8.67 8.11 -6.94
C GLN A 64 8.33 7.78 -5.49
N PHE A 65 7.11 7.34 -5.24
CA PHE A 65 6.69 6.86 -3.92
C PHE A 65 5.94 5.53 -4.00
N VAL A 66 5.92 4.84 -2.87
CA VAL A 66 5.02 3.71 -2.57
C VAL A 66 4.44 3.93 -1.19
N ALA A 67 3.12 3.75 -1.04
CA ALA A 67 2.44 3.89 0.25
C ALA A 67 1.31 2.87 0.44
N LEU A 68 1.06 2.44 1.67
CA LEU A 68 -0.14 1.69 2.04
C LEU A 68 -1.24 2.68 2.46
N VAL A 69 -2.37 2.63 1.76
CA VAL A 69 -3.49 3.54 1.96
C VAL A 69 -4.80 2.79 2.13
N TRP A 70 -5.67 3.33 2.98
CA TRP A 70 -7.10 3.08 2.90
C TRP A 70 -7.68 3.99 1.82
N PHE A 71 -8.10 3.38 0.72
CA PHE A 71 -8.75 4.05 -0.40
C PHE A 71 -10.26 4.06 -0.17
N GLN A 72 -10.88 5.23 -0.32
CA GLN A 72 -12.32 5.35 -0.23
C GLN A 72 -12.89 6.27 -1.32
N ILE A 73 -14.03 5.85 -1.86
CA ILE A 73 -14.84 6.64 -2.78
C ILE A 73 -16.07 7.11 -2.00
N TRP A 74 -16.30 8.42 -1.99
CA TRP A 74 -17.51 9.02 -1.43
C TRP A 74 -18.03 10.13 -2.34
N THR A 75 -19.27 10.54 -2.08
CA THR A 75 -19.93 11.60 -2.85
C THR A 75 -20.03 12.84 -1.99
N ASP A 76 -19.53 13.96 -2.50
CA ASP A 76 -19.60 15.24 -1.82
C ASP A 76 -21.01 15.87 -1.93
N ASP A 77 -21.26 16.93 -1.16
CA ASP A 77 -22.56 17.60 -1.08
C ASP A 77 -23.04 18.14 -2.45
N ASP A 78 -22.12 18.41 -3.36
CA ASP A 78 -22.39 18.86 -4.73
C ASP A 78 -22.67 17.71 -5.72
N GLY A 79 -22.60 16.46 -5.26
CA GLY A 79 -22.81 15.25 -6.07
C GLY A 79 -21.55 14.77 -6.81
N SER A 80 -20.40 15.43 -6.64
CA SER A 80 -19.14 14.98 -7.22
C SER A 80 -18.60 13.74 -6.49
N GLN A 81 -17.92 12.86 -7.23
CA GLN A 81 -17.20 11.73 -6.62
C GLN A 81 -15.81 12.19 -6.18
N VAL A 82 -15.51 11.95 -4.91
CA VAL A 82 -14.21 12.21 -4.32
C VAL A 82 -13.49 10.88 -4.11
N LEU A 83 -12.25 10.84 -4.57
CA LEU A 83 -11.33 9.72 -4.37
C LEU A 83 -10.37 10.13 -3.25
N ASP A 84 -10.47 9.46 -2.10
CA ASP A 84 -9.66 9.76 -0.93
C ASP A 84 -8.68 8.62 -0.62
N PHE A 85 -7.46 9.01 -0.27
CA PHE A 85 -6.34 8.10 -0.02
C PHE A 85 -5.73 8.41 1.36
N ALA A 86 -6.16 7.66 2.37
CA ALA A 86 -5.66 7.84 3.73
C ALA A 86 -4.49 6.90 4.00
N ALA A 87 -3.27 7.45 4.16
CA ALA A 87 -2.09 6.66 4.52
C ALA A 87 -2.28 5.97 5.89
N VAL A 88 -2.08 4.65 5.93
CA VAL A 88 -2.34 3.84 7.13
C VAL A 88 -1.27 4.03 8.20
N ASP A 89 0.00 4.07 7.79
CA ASP A 89 1.13 4.38 8.66
C ASP A 89 2.17 5.19 7.85
N PRO A 90 2.08 6.52 7.92
CA PRO A 90 2.97 7.42 7.18
C PRO A 90 4.46 7.25 7.50
N TYR A 91 4.81 6.62 8.62
CA TYR A 91 6.19 6.50 9.08
C TYR A 91 6.82 5.18 8.67
N ASN A 92 6.04 4.11 8.61
CA ASN A 92 6.56 2.76 8.31
C ASN A 92 6.13 2.23 6.94
N LEU A 93 5.00 2.71 6.40
CA LEU A 93 4.37 2.14 5.22
C LEU A 93 4.19 3.15 4.08
N GLY A 94 4.96 4.25 4.12
CA GLY A 94 4.93 5.30 3.12
C GLY A 94 3.86 6.35 3.39
N LYS A 95 4.12 7.57 2.90
CA LYS A 95 3.23 8.73 3.02
C LYS A 95 2.42 8.92 1.76
N PHE A 96 1.26 9.55 1.87
CA PHE A 96 0.49 10.06 0.74
C PHE A 96 0.10 11.51 1.05
N ALA A 97 0.18 12.38 0.04
CA ALA A 97 -0.25 13.78 0.11
C ALA A 97 -1.16 14.10 -1.09
N ASP A 98 -2.01 15.12 -0.97
CA ASP A 98 -3.02 15.45 -1.99
C ASP A 98 -2.41 15.82 -3.36
N GLU A 99 -1.16 16.28 -3.37
CA GLU A 99 -0.39 16.61 -4.57
C GLU A 99 0.27 15.40 -5.23
N ASP A 100 0.21 14.23 -4.60
CA ASP A 100 0.72 12.98 -5.16
C ASP A 100 -0.18 12.50 -6.31
N THR A 101 0.43 11.97 -7.36
CA THR A 101 -0.28 11.29 -8.45
C THR A 101 -0.09 9.79 -8.35
N VAL A 102 -1.19 9.03 -8.22
CA VAL A 102 -1.19 7.57 -8.21
C VAL A 102 -1.19 7.06 -9.65
N SER A 103 -0.27 6.15 -9.95
CA SER A 103 -0.18 5.51 -11.27
C SER A 103 -0.50 4.02 -11.23
N HIS A 104 -0.25 3.37 -10.08
CA HIS A 104 -0.46 1.95 -9.91
C HIS A 104 -1.03 1.65 -8.51
N PHE A 105 -1.75 0.54 -8.41
CA PHE A 105 -2.24 0.00 -7.15
C PHE A 105 -2.08 -1.52 -7.09
N MET A 106 -2.07 -2.04 -5.88
CA MET A 106 -1.97 -3.47 -5.59
C MET A 106 -2.75 -3.77 -4.31
N PRO A 107 -3.75 -4.67 -4.34
CA PRO A 107 -4.52 -5.02 -3.14
C PRO A 107 -3.62 -5.49 -1.99
N HIS A 108 -3.92 -5.08 -0.77
CA HIS A 108 -3.20 -5.60 0.40
C HIS A 108 -3.62 -7.05 0.69
N ALA A 109 -2.64 -7.93 0.92
CA ALA A 109 -2.87 -9.31 1.30
C ALA A 109 -2.75 -9.48 2.82
N ILE A 110 -3.88 -9.77 3.48
CA ILE A 110 -3.91 -10.05 4.92
C ILE A 110 -3.35 -11.45 5.16
N PRO A 111 -2.34 -11.63 6.03
CA PRO A 111 -1.82 -12.94 6.35
C PRO A 111 -2.88 -13.81 7.04
N ALA A 112 -2.85 -15.11 6.77
CA ALA A 112 -3.70 -16.07 7.47
C ALA A 112 -3.38 -16.07 8.97
N HIS A 113 -4.40 -16.24 9.80
CA HIS A 113 -4.21 -16.42 11.23
C HIS A 113 -3.35 -17.69 11.49
N PRO A 114 -2.39 -17.65 12.45
CA PRO A 114 -1.63 -18.84 12.82
C PRO A 114 -2.55 -19.99 13.23
N ALA A 115 -2.28 -21.21 12.75
CA ALA A 115 -3.03 -22.38 13.18
C ALA A 115 -2.78 -22.63 14.67
N VAL A 116 -3.86 -22.78 15.46
CA VAL A 116 -3.74 -23.25 16.85
C VAL A 116 -3.35 -24.72 16.81
N ALA A 117 -2.17 -25.07 17.34
CA ALA A 117 -1.80 -26.46 17.51
C ALA A 117 -2.87 -27.14 18.38
N THR A 118 -3.64 -28.06 17.79
CA THR A 118 -4.57 -28.88 18.56
C THR A 118 -3.72 -29.71 19.52
N PRO A 119 -3.91 -29.63 20.84
CA PRO A 119 -3.15 -30.46 21.76
C PRO A 119 -3.43 -31.93 21.43
N THR A 120 -2.38 -32.65 21.03
CA THR A 120 -2.44 -34.09 20.84
C THR A 120 -2.81 -34.69 22.18
N LYS A 121 -4.06 -35.11 22.33
CA LYS A 121 -4.49 -35.91 23.48
C LYS A 121 -3.77 -37.25 23.33
N GLU A 122 -2.67 -37.43 24.06
CA GLU A 122 -2.05 -38.74 24.17
C GLU A 122 -3.10 -39.70 24.73
N LEU A 123 -3.50 -40.66 23.90
CA LEU A 123 -4.30 -41.81 24.32
C LEU A 123 -3.36 -42.72 25.11
N THR A 124 -3.40 -42.61 26.44
CA THR A 124 -2.95 -43.65 27.37
C THR A 124 -3.94 -44.79 27.44
#